data_AF-A0A8T5TCV0-F1
#
_entry.id   AF-A0A8T5TCV0-F1
#
_cell.length_a   1.000
_cell.length_b   1.000
_cell.length_c   1.000
_cell.angle_alpha   90.00
_cell.angle_beta   90.00
_cell.angle_gamma   90.00
#
_symmetry.space_group_name_H-M   'P 1'
#
loop_
_entity.id
_entity.type
_entity.pdbx_description
1 polymer ?
#
loop_
_entity_poly.entity_id
_entity_poly.type
_entity_poly.pdbx_seq_one_letter_code
_entity_poly.pdbx_strand_id
1 'polypeptide(L)'
;MSELKHLKKEWEAIFSCMGCGDCGFAIRPAVGRYLTCPVKEAKADEGFEIYFSRGRMNILKSVLEGKLPLSKELAEFVYQCSECGNCTEVCHMS
;
A
#
# COMPACT_ATOMS: atom_id res chain seq x y z
N MET A 1 -2.55 -24.12 -7.62
CA MET A 1 -3.07 -23.28 -6.50
C MET A 1 -2.19 -23.33 -5.24
N SER A 2 -0.88 -23.63 -5.35
CA SER A 2 0.07 -23.69 -4.23
C SER A 2 1.02 -22.47 -4.13
N GLU A 3 0.91 -21.47 -5.00
CA GLU A 3 2.07 -20.62 -5.33
C GLU A 3 2.26 -19.33 -4.50
N LEU A 4 1.31 -18.94 -3.65
CA LEU A 4 1.39 -17.70 -2.88
C LEU A 4 1.66 -17.91 -1.38
N LYS A 5 2.51 -18.89 -1.03
CA LYS A 5 2.79 -19.24 0.37
C LYS A 5 3.23 -18.05 1.20
N HIS A 6 4.07 -17.17 0.64
CA HIS A 6 4.58 -15.99 1.35
C HIS A 6 3.49 -14.94 1.56
N LEU A 7 2.72 -14.62 0.51
CA LEU A 7 1.64 -13.63 0.62
C LEU A 7 0.52 -14.09 1.57
N LYS A 8 0.20 -15.39 1.60
CA LYS A 8 -0.81 -15.95 2.52
C LYS A 8 -0.43 -15.82 4.00
N LYS A 9 0.86 -15.71 4.34
CA LYS A 9 1.29 -15.49 5.74
C LYS A 9 0.90 -14.10 6.23
N GLU A 10 0.81 -13.14 5.33
CA GLU A 10 0.49 -11.75 5.63
C GLU A 10 -1.03 -11.47 5.62
N TRP A 11 -1.87 -12.51 5.59
CA TRP A 11 -3.32 -12.37 5.44
C TRP A 11 -3.93 -11.45 6.50
N GLU A 12 -3.57 -11.62 7.77
CA GLU A 12 -4.10 -10.79 8.86
C GLU A 12 -3.72 -9.30 8.66
N ALA A 13 -2.45 -9.02 8.34
CA ALA A 13 -1.97 -7.67 8.09
C ALA A 13 -2.63 -7.02 6.87
N ILE A 14 -2.88 -7.79 5.80
CA ILE A 14 -3.53 -7.29 4.58
C ILE A 14 -5.01 -7.00 4.84
N PHE A 15 -5.72 -7.90 5.51
CA PHE A 15 -7.16 -7.78 5.75
C PHE A 15 -7.51 -6.83 6.88
N SER A 16 -6.58 -6.53 7.80
CA SER A 16 -6.75 -5.50 8.84
C SER A 16 -6.78 -4.07 8.28
N CYS A 17 -6.32 -3.84 7.05
CA CYS A 17 -6.37 -2.53 6.42
C CYS A 17 -7.82 -2.02 6.31
N MET A 18 -8.14 -0.97 7.08
CA MET A 18 -9.46 -0.31 7.12
C MET A 18 -9.68 0.72 6.00
N GLY A 19 -8.69 0.94 5.12
CA GLY A 19 -8.84 1.84 3.98
C GLY A 19 -8.79 3.34 4.30
N CYS A 20 -8.35 3.75 5.50
CA CYS A 20 -8.39 5.17 5.92
C CYS A 20 -7.56 6.12 5.05
N GLY A 21 -6.48 5.64 4.43
CA GLY A 21 -5.65 6.43 3.51
C GLY A 21 -4.58 7.31 4.15
N ASP A 22 -4.42 7.29 5.48
CA ASP A 22 -3.37 8.07 6.17
C ASP A 22 -1.97 7.75 5.64
N CYS A 23 -1.72 6.51 5.25
CA CYS A 23 -0.48 6.06 4.60
C CYS A 23 -0.12 6.79 3.29
N GLY A 24 -1.06 7.53 2.69
CA GLY A 24 -0.82 8.44 1.56
C GLY A 24 -0.97 9.91 1.96
N PHE A 25 -2.07 10.24 2.62
CA PHE A 25 -2.58 11.62 2.69
C PHE A 25 -2.57 12.25 4.09
N ALA A 26 -2.00 11.61 5.11
CA ALA A 26 -2.09 12.15 6.46
C ALA A 26 -1.53 13.58 6.56
N ILE A 27 -2.33 14.52 7.06
CA ILE A 27 -1.94 15.89 7.38
C ILE A 27 -2.20 16.10 8.87
N ARG A 28 -1.13 16.27 9.66
CA ARG A 28 -1.18 16.48 11.11
C ARG A 28 -0.16 17.57 11.50
N PRO A 29 -0.54 18.85 11.41
CA PRO A 29 0.36 19.97 11.71
C PRO A 29 0.93 19.95 13.13
N ALA A 30 0.16 19.44 14.11
CA ALA A 30 0.58 19.30 15.51
C ALA A 30 1.85 18.44 15.68
N VAL A 31 2.15 17.57 14.72
CA VAL A 31 3.36 16.73 14.71
C VAL A 31 4.21 16.94 13.46
N GLY A 32 4.01 18.07 12.76
CA GLY A 32 4.79 18.42 11.56
C GLY A 32 4.60 17.48 10.36
N ARG A 33 3.50 16.72 10.29
CA ARG A 33 3.25 15.79 9.19
C ARG A 33 2.40 16.43 8.09
N TYR A 34 2.93 16.45 6.88
CA TYR A 34 2.27 16.97 5.68
C TYR A 34 2.45 15.96 4.55
N LEU A 35 1.47 15.06 4.41
CA LEU A 35 1.51 13.91 3.51
C LEU A 35 2.45 12.81 4.01
N THR A 36 2.38 11.62 3.39
CA THR A 36 3.09 10.43 3.90
C THR A 36 3.93 9.72 2.84
N CYS A 37 3.38 9.37 1.68
CA CYS A 37 4.10 8.53 0.72
C CYS A 37 4.89 9.38 -0.29
N PRO A 38 6.23 9.40 -0.25
CA PRO A 38 7.03 10.24 -1.16
C PRO A 38 6.89 9.81 -2.62
N VAL A 39 6.70 8.53 -2.89
CA VAL A 39 6.50 8.01 -4.26
C VAL A 39 5.20 8.56 -4.85
N LYS A 40 4.10 8.56 -4.08
CA LYS A 40 2.84 9.13 -4.52
C LYS A 40 2.97 10.64 -4.75
N GLU A 41 3.69 11.36 -3.89
CA GLU A 41 3.89 12.81 -4.08
C GLU A 41 4.76 13.14 -5.29
N ALA A 42 5.79 12.34 -5.56
CA ALA A 42 6.64 12.50 -6.75
C ALA A 42 5.87 12.31 -8.07
N LYS A 43 4.72 11.63 -8.03
CA LYS A 43 3.83 11.45 -9.20
C LYS A 43 2.86 12.63 -9.41
N ALA A 44 2.78 13.58 -8.47
CA ALA A 44 1.88 14.73 -8.55
C ALA A 44 0.44 14.33 -8.96
N ASP A 45 -0.07 14.85 -10.08
CA ASP A 45 -1.42 14.58 -10.58
C ASP A 45 -1.61 13.12 -11.04
N GLU A 46 -0.53 12.39 -11.32
CA GLU A 46 -0.56 10.96 -11.64
C GLU A 46 -0.51 10.07 -10.37
N GLY A 47 -0.47 10.68 -9.18
CA GLY A 47 -0.36 10.00 -7.87
C GLY A 47 -1.59 9.19 -7.48
N PHE A 48 -1.84 8.09 -8.18
CA PHE A 48 -2.95 7.17 -7.94
C PHE A 48 -2.70 6.18 -6.79
N GLU A 49 -3.79 5.52 -6.36
CA GLU A 49 -3.83 4.55 -5.25
C GLU A 49 -2.73 3.49 -5.28
N ILE A 50 -2.38 3.01 -6.47
CA ILE A 50 -1.41 1.93 -6.67
C ILE A 50 0.00 2.29 -6.14
N TYR A 51 0.33 3.58 -6.04
CA TYR A 51 1.67 4.00 -5.65
C TYR A 51 1.92 3.94 -4.14
N PHE A 52 0.88 3.94 -3.29
CA PHE A 52 1.02 3.95 -1.84
C PHE A 52 0.25 2.80 -1.17
N SER A 53 0.44 2.65 0.15
CA SER A 53 0.10 1.42 0.87
C SER A 53 -1.38 1.04 0.80
N ARG A 54 -2.34 1.98 0.90
CA ARG A 54 -3.78 1.65 0.83
C ARG A 54 -4.15 0.92 -0.46
N GLY A 55 -3.79 1.48 -1.61
CA GLY A 55 -4.13 0.86 -2.90
C GLY A 55 -3.42 -0.48 -3.11
N ARG A 56 -2.16 -0.57 -2.66
CA ARG A 56 -1.42 -1.84 -2.64
C ARG A 56 -2.13 -2.90 -1.78
N MET A 57 -2.65 -2.54 -0.61
CA MET A 57 -3.43 -3.45 0.22
C MET A 57 -4.70 -3.94 -0.49
N ASN A 58 -5.41 -3.05 -1.21
CA ASN A 58 -6.59 -3.44 -1.99
C ASN A 58 -6.24 -4.40 -3.15
N ILE A 59 -5.10 -4.19 -3.80
CA ILE A 59 -4.55 -5.10 -4.81
C ILE A 59 -4.24 -6.45 -4.18
N LEU A 60 -3.52 -6.49 -3.05
CA LEU A 60 -3.17 -7.73 -2.37
C LEU A 60 -4.40 -8.51 -1.90
N LYS A 61 -5.44 -7.83 -1.40
CA LYS A 61 -6.75 -8.43 -1.09
C LYS A 61 -7.34 -9.10 -2.33
N SER A 62 -7.39 -8.39 -3.46
CA SER A 62 -7.93 -8.91 -4.72
C SER A 62 -7.14 -10.10 -5.26
N VAL A 63 -5.81 -10.10 -5.11
CA VAL A 63 -4.94 -11.23 -5.47
C VAL A 63 -5.21 -12.43 -4.57
N LEU A 64 -5.30 -12.23 -3.25
CA LEU A 64 -5.58 -13.31 -2.29
C LEU A 64 -6.97 -13.92 -2.46
N GLU A 65 -7.96 -13.11 -2.83
CA GLU A 65 -9.33 -13.54 -3.16
C GLU A 65 -9.44 -14.18 -4.55
N GLY A 66 -8.37 -14.22 -5.34
CA GLY A 66 -8.36 -14.78 -6.69
C GLY A 66 -9.10 -13.93 -7.73
N LYS A 67 -9.40 -12.66 -7.41
CA LYS A 67 -10.09 -11.71 -8.31
C LYS A 67 -9.15 -10.99 -9.26
N LEU A 68 -7.86 -10.91 -8.90
CA LEU A 68 -6.82 -10.27 -9.69
C LEU A 68 -5.63 -11.23 -9.85
N PRO A 69 -5.28 -11.69 -11.06
CA PRO A 69 -4.07 -12.48 -11.28
C PRO A 69 -2.83 -11.61 -11.07
N LEU A 70 -1.74 -12.23 -10.61
CA LEU A 70 -0.43 -11.59 -10.65
C LEU A 70 0.01 -11.40 -12.10
N SER A 71 0.66 -10.28 -12.37
CA SER A 71 1.22 -9.97 -13.68
C SER A 71 2.53 -9.20 -13.53
N LYS A 72 3.31 -9.13 -14.63
CA LYS A 72 4.56 -8.37 -14.66
C LYS A 72 4.28 -6.87 -14.50
N GLU A 73 3.23 -6.38 -15.14
CA GLU A 73 2.80 -4.98 -15.07
C GLU A 73 2.44 -4.60 -13.63
N LEU A 74 1.77 -5.48 -12.88
CA LEU A 74 1.49 -5.25 -11.46
C LEU A 74 2.79 -5.14 -10.64
N ALA A 75 3.77 -6.00 -10.93
CA ALA A 75 5.06 -5.98 -10.26
C ALA A 75 5.84 -4.68 -10.51
N GLU A 76 5.76 -4.11 -11.72
CA GLU A 76 6.40 -2.83 -12.06
C GLU A 76 5.96 -1.68 -11.14
N PHE A 77 4.70 -1.66 -10.69
CA PHE A 77 4.25 -0.68 -9.70
C PHE A 77 4.73 -0.99 -8.28
N VAL A 78 4.80 -2.26 -7.89
CA VAL A 78 5.29 -2.66 -6.57
C VAL A 78 6.75 -2.23 -6.40
N TYR A 79 7.60 -2.49 -7.41
CA TYR A 79 9.02 -2.15 -7.42
C TYR A 79 9.32 -0.63 -7.44
N GLN A 80 8.32 0.23 -7.60
CA GLN A 80 8.49 1.68 -7.43
C GLN A 80 8.48 2.11 -5.95
N CYS A 81 8.23 1.20 -5.01
CA CYS A 81 8.37 1.51 -3.59
C CYS A 81 9.81 1.90 -3.25
N SER A 82 10.01 2.96 -2.49
CA SER A 82 11.33 3.28 -1.90
C SER A 82 11.61 2.51 -0.60
N GLU A 83 10.65 1.70 -0.13
CA GLU A 83 10.73 0.97 1.14
C GLU A 83 11.04 1.86 2.36
N CYS A 84 10.66 3.14 2.31
CA CYS A 84 10.94 4.12 3.37
C CYS A 84 10.20 3.91 4.70
N GLY A 85 9.22 3.00 4.77
CA GLY A 85 8.51 2.66 6.01
C GLY A 85 7.50 3.68 6.55
N ASN A 86 7.39 4.90 5.98
CA ASN A 86 6.53 5.95 6.53
C ASN A 86 5.03 5.58 6.57
N CYS A 87 4.58 4.70 5.67
CA CYS A 87 3.22 4.17 5.70
C CYS A 87 2.91 3.32 6.93
N THR A 88 3.93 2.65 7.50
CA THR A 88 3.82 1.85 8.72
C THR A 88 3.78 2.75 9.95
N GLU A 89 4.66 3.76 10.01
CA GLU A 89 4.73 4.73 11.13
C GLU A 89 3.43 5.52 11.34
N VAL A 90 2.66 5.75 10.28
CA VAL A 90 1.37 6.45 10.36
C VAL A 90 0.18 5.50 10.47
N CYS A 91 0.40 4.19 10.32
CA CYS A 91 -0.69 3.21 10.34
C CYS A 91 -1.25 3.07 11.76
N HIS A 92 -2.57 3.07 11.87
CA HIS A 92 -3.28 2.86 13.15
C HIS A 92 -3.50 1.38 13.48
N MET A 93 -3.20 0.51 12.52
CA MET A 93 -3.23 -0.94 12.68
C MET A 93 -1.78 -1.40 12.86
N SER A 94 -1.47 -1.82 14.08
CA SER A 94 -0.18 -2.41 14.49
C SER A 94 -0.35 -3.89 14.76
#